data_AF-A0A1C6DBD0-F1
#
_entry.id   AF-A0A1C6DBD0-F1
#
_cell.length_a   1.000
_cell.length_b   1.000
_cell.length_c   1.000
_cell.angle_alpha   90.00
_cell.angle_beta   90.00
_cell.angle_gamma   90.00
#
_symmetry.space_group_name_H-M   'P 1'
#
loop_
_entity.id
_entity.type
_entity.pdbx_description
1 polymer ?
#
loop_
_entity_poly.entity_id
_entity_poly.type
_entity_poly.pdbx_seq_one_letter_code
_entity_poly.pdbx_strand_id
1 'polypeptide(L)' 'MGRATNPELHLGVCGEHGGDPSSVEFFHRTGLDYVSCSPFRVPIARLAAAQAAIKDAQ' A
#
# COMPACT_ATOMS: atom_id res chain seq x y z
N MET A 1 12.32 1.69 11.60
CA MET A 1 12.95 0.87 12.66
C MET A 1 12.79 -0.64 12.47
N GLY A 2 11.85 -1.19 11.69
CA GLY A 2 11.83 -2.63 11.37
C GLY A 2 12.89 -3.05 10.33
N ARG A 3 12.86 -2.43 9.14
CA ARG A 3 13.77 -2.76 8.02
C ARG A 3 15.25 -2.47 8.28
N ALA A 4 15.57 -1.64 9.26
CA ALA A 4 16.96 -1.41 9.68
C ALA A 4 17.58 -2.63 10.38
N THR A 5 16.76 -3.45 11.05
CA THR A 5 17.19 -4.67 11.75
C THR A 5 17.02 -5.91 10.89
N ASN A 6 15.96 -5.96 10.07
CA ASN A 6 15.73 -7.03 9.11
C ASN A 6 15.39 -6.41 7.73
N PRO A 7 16.37 -6.32 6.80
CA PRO A 7 16.16 -5.74 5.48
C PRO A 7 15.07 -6.43 4.64
N GLU A 8 14.81 -7.72 4.88
CA GLU A 8 13.81 -8.53 4.19
C GLU A 8 12.44 -8.53 4.89
N LEU A 9 12.24 -7.65 5.88
CA LEU A 9 10.98 -7.59 6.61
C LEU A 9 9.83 -7.12 5.71
N HIS A 10 8.92 -8.05 5.42
CA HIS A 10 7.65 -7.75 4.76
C HIS A 10 6.72 -6.96 5.67
N LEU A 11 6.17 -5.87 5.15
CA LEU A 11 5.31 -4.92 5.84
C LEU A 11 4.04 -4.68 5.04
N GLY A 12 2.91 -4.64 5.72
CA GLY A 12 1.65 -4.22 5.11
C GLY A 12 0.71 -3.61 6.13
N VAL A 13 -0.43 -3.14 5.65
CA VAL A 13 -1.46 -2.49 6.46
C VAL A 13 -2.80 -3.18 6.26
N CYS A 14 -3.59 -3.27 7.33
CA CYS A 14 -4.97 -3.76 7.29
C CYS A 14 -5.95 -2.73 7.85
N GLY A 15 -7.22 -2.87 7.47
CA GLY A 15 -8.32 -2.03 7.95
C GLY A 15 -8.89 -1.11 6.87
N GLU A 16 -9.70 -0.14 7.29
CA GLU A 16 -10.41 0.79 6.41
C GLU A 16 -9.47 1.53 5.45
N HIS A 17 -8.35 2.04 5.97
CA HIS A 17 -7.34 2.76 5.20
C HIS A 17 -6.68 1.92 4.10
N GLY A 18 -6.69 0.59 4.21
CA GLY A 18 -6.17 -0.29 3.16
C GLY A 18 -6.98 -0.24 1.86
N GLY A 19 -8.18 0.34 1.88
CA GLY A 19 -9.03 0.55 0.71
C GLY A 19 -9.33 2.03 0.41
N ASP A 20 -8.69 2.97 1.12
CA ASP A 20 -8.79 4.41 0.84
C ASP A 20 -7.68 4.81 -0.15
N PRO A 21 -8.00 5.38 -1.33
CA PRO A 21 -6.99 5.67 -2.36
C PRO A 21 -5.83 6.57 -1.89
N SER A 22 -6.12 7.60 -1.10
CA SER A 22 -5.09 8.53 -0.62
C SER A 22 -4.13 7.86 0.35
N SER A 23 -4.66 6.98 1.20
CA SER A 23 -3.89 6.15 2.12
C SER A 23 -3.06 5.11 1.36
N VAL A 24 -3.61 4.45 0.34
CA VAL A 24 -2.87 3.48 -0.50
C VAL A 24 -1.67 4.16 -1.20
N GLU A 25 -1.85 5.37 -1.72
CA GLU A 25 -0.75 6.15 -2.31
C GLU A 25 0.33 6.50 -1.26
N PHE A 26 -0.07 6.88 -0.04
CA PHE A 26 0.86 7.09 1.06
C PHE A 26 1.63 5.81 1.43
N PHE A 27 0.95 4.67 1.51
CA PHE A 27 1.57 3.37 1.83
C PHE A 27 2.57 2.91 0.76
N HIS A 28 2.25 3.12 -0.51
CA HIS A 28 3.18 2.88 -1.62
C HIS A 28 4.47 3.69 -1.45
N ARG A 29 4.34 5.01 -1.26
CA ARG A 29 5.49 5.93 -1.11
C ARG A 29 6.33 5.69 0.15
N THR A 30 5.72 5.13 1.19
CA THR A 30 6.43 4.76 2.43
C THR A 30 7.08 3.38 2.35
N GLY A 31 6.88 2.64 1.26
CA GLY A 31 7.55 1.38 0.99
C GLY A 31 6.89 0.16 1.66
N LEU A 32 5.57 0.19 1.89
CA LEU A 32 4.83 -1.01 2.28
C LEU A 32 4.70 -1.97 1.08
N ASP A 33 4.73 -3.27 1.36
CA ASP A 33 4.68 -4.32 0.34
C ASP A 33 3.25 -4.68 -0.05
N TYR A 34 2.27 -4.50 0.85
CA TYR A 34 0.87 -4.80 0.57
C TYR A 34 -0.12 -3.99 1.40
N VAL A 35 -1.37 -3.94 0.91
CA VAL A 35 -2.54 -3.45 1.63
C VAL A 35 -3.61 -4.54 1.72
N SER A 36 -4.36 -4.56 2.82
CA SER A 36 -5.46 -5.48 3.06
C SER A 36 -6.73 -4.70 3.41
N CYS A 37 -7.80 -4.94 2.65
CA CYS A 37 -9.08 -4.26 2.79
C CYS A 37 -10.25 -5.23 2.61
N SER A 38 -11.47 -4.76 2.91
CA SER A 38 -12.68 -5.56 2.72
C SER A 38 -12.86 -5.98 1.25
N PRO A 39 -13.50 -7.14 0.97
CA PRO A 39 -13.60 -7.68 -0.39
C PRO A 39 -14.11 -6.67 -1.43
N PHE A 40 -15.09 -5.86 -1.05
CA PHE A 40 -15.67 -4.84 -1.93
C PHE A 40 -14.74 -3.67 -2.24
N ARG A 41 -13.73 -3.41 -1.39
CA ARG A 41 -12.71 -2.37 -1.61
C ARG A 41 -11.48 -2.88 -2.36
N VAL A 42 -11.34 -4.19 -2.58
CA VAL A 42 -10.20 -4.75 -3.34
C VAL A 42 -10.02 -4.11 -4.73
N PRO A 43 -11.07 -3.90 -5.54
CA PRO A 43 -10.90 -3.22 -6.83
C PRO A 43 -10.38 -1.78 -6.71
N ILE A 44 -10.85 -1.05 -5.69
CA ILE A 44 -10.43 0.33 -5.41
C ILE A 44 -8.95 0.35 -4.99
N ALA A 45 -8.56 -0.52 -4.06
CA ALA A 45 -7.18 -0.64 -3.60
C ALA A 45 -6.22 -0.99 -4.74
N ARG A 46 -6.62 -1.91 -5.64
CA ARG A 46 -5.83 -2.29 -6.82
C ARG A 46 -5.63 -1.14 -7.80
N LEU A 47 -6.69 -0.40 -8.10
CA LEU A 47 -6.60 0.75 -9.01
C LEU A 47 -5.74 1.86 -8.40
N ALA A 48 -5.94 2.18 -7.12
CA ALA A 48 -5.15 3.18 -6.41
C ALA A 48 -3.65 2.81 -6.35
N ALA A 49 -3.33 1.54 -6.07
CA ALA A 49 -1.95 1.05 -6.07
C ALA A 49 -1.29 1.18 -7.47
N ALA A 50 -2.03 0.84 -8.54
CA ALA A 50 -1.54 1.01 -9.90
C ALA A 50 -1.30 2.48 -10.27
N GLN A 51 -2.23 3.37 -9.89
CA GLN A 51 -2.08 4.81 -10.10
C GLN A 51 -0.87 5.37 -9.34
N ALA A 52 -0.66 4.96 -8.09
CA ALA A 52 0.50 5.36 -7.29
C ALA A 52 1.81 4.92 -7.95
N ALA A 53 1.89 3.65 -8.39
CA ALA A 53 3.08 3.13 -9.07
C ALA A 53 3.38 3.84 -10.39
N ILE A 54 2.36 4.22 -11.17
CA ILE A 54 2.54 4.98 -12.41
C ILE A 54 3.07 6.39 -12.10
N LYS A 55 2.50 7.08 -11.10
CA LYS A 55 2.95 8.43 -10.70
C LYS A 55 4.40 8.43 -10.21
N ASP A 56 4.81 7.40 -9.47
CA ASP A 56 6.17 7.29 -8.92
C ASP A 56 7.22 6.94 -9.99
N ALA A 57 6.80 6.29 -11.07
CA ALA A 57 7.66 5.95 -12.22
C ALA A 57 7.86 7.10 -13.22
N GLN A 58 7.15 8.22 -13.06
CA GLN A 58 7.30 9.44 -13.88
C GLN A 58 8.30 10.40 -13.26
#